data_AF-A0A5N5FHN1-F1
#
_entry.id   AF-A0A5N5FHN1-F1
#
_cell.length_a   1.000
_cell.length_b   1.000
_cell.length_c   1.000
_cell.angle_alpha   90.00
_cell.angle_beta   90.00
_cell.angle_gamma   90.00
#
_symmetry.space_group_name_H-M   'P 1'
#
loop_
_entity.id
_entity.type
_entity.pdbx_description
1 polymer ?
#
loop_
_entity_poly.entity_id
_entity_poly.type
_entity_poly.pdbx_seq_one_letter_code
_entity_poly.pdbx_strand_id
1 'polypeptide(L)'
;MGTIFLVHDPSSDPSTRCPFALKVVDKFAFRFKLEAERHARWEIQVLTRLSSLNPYPFLPSIMGSFESDEFMGWAIPYCPVFEVSRAASAP
;
A
#
# COMPACT_ATOMS: atom_id res chain seq x y z
N MET A 1 -8.39 -10.14 5.15
CA MET A 1 -7.84 -10.11 3.78
C MET A 1 -8.42 -8.89 3.10
N GLY A 2 -7.57 -7.98 2.61
CA GLY A 2 -7.99 -6.76 1.93
C GLY A 2 -7.81 -6.86 0.43
N THR A 3 -8.48 -6.00 -0.33
CA THR A 3 -8.33 -5.88 -1.77
C THR A 3 -7.26 -4.86 -2.08
N ILE A 4 -6.40 -5.13 -3.07
CA ILE A 4 -5.37 -4.19 -3.52
C ILE A 4 -5.82 -3.61 -4.86
N PHE A 5 -5.86 -2.29 -4.93
CA PHE A 5 -6.14 -1.52 -6.15
C PHE A 5 -4.86 -0.86 -6.64
N LEU A 6 -4.65 -0.86 -7.96
CA LEU A 6 -3.68 0.02 -8.58
C LEU A 6 -4.36 1.37 -8.80
N VAL A 7 -3.86 2.41 -8.17
CA VAL A 7 -4.48 3.74 -8.16
C VAL A 7 -3.52 4.76 -8.77
N HIS A 8 -4.07 5.70 -9.53
CA HIS A 8 -3.37 6.90 -9.95
C HIS A 8 -4.14 8.12 -9.42
N ASP A 9 -3.41 9.14 -8.98
CA ASP A 9 -4.01 10.42 -8.62
C ASP A 9 -3.80 11.40 -9.78
N PRO A 10 -4.85 11.73 -10.56
CA PRO A 10 -4.72 12.60 -11.72
C PRO A 10 -4.36 14.05 -11.34
N SER A 11 -4.51 14.45 -10.07
CA SER A 11 -4.14 15.79 -9.61
C SER A 11 -2.63 15.93 -9.38
N SER A 12 -1.96 14.87 -8.90
CA SER A 12 -0.51 14.85 -8.67
C SER A 12 0.28 14.20 -9.80
N ASP A 13 -0.33 13.29 -10.56
CA ASP A 13 0.26 12.59 -11.71
C ASP A 13 -0.73 12.52 -12.89
N PRO A 14 -0.88 13.62 -13.66
CA PRO A 14 -1.72 13.65 -14.85
C PRO A 14 -1.22 12.74 -15.98
N SER A 15 0.03 12.26 -15.88
CA SER A 15 0.67 11.40 -16.88
C SER A 15 0.60 9.91 -16.56
N THR A 16 0.01 9.52 -15.43
CA THR A 16 -0.13 8.12 -14.97
C THR A 16 1.21 7.36 -14.87
N ARG A 17 2.30 8.07 -14.59
CA ARG A 17 3.67 7.52 -14.50
C ARG A 17 4.00 6.94 -13.13
N CYS A 18 3.32 7.39 -12.08
CA CYS A 18 3.62 7.08 -10.69
C CYS A 18 2.38 6.52 -9.98
N PRO A 19 1.80 5.40 -10.44
CA PRO A 19 0.70 4.78 -9.72
C PRO A 19 1.18 4.23 -8.37
N PHE A 20 0.24 4.01 -7.46
CA PHE A 20 0.49 3.40 -6.16
C PHE A 20 -0.46 2.24 -5.91
N ALA A 21 -0.06 1.32 -5.04
CA ALA A 21 -0.90 0.23 -4.60
C ALA A 21 -1.68 0.65 -3.35
N LEU A 22 -3.01 0.62 -3.41
CA LEU A 22 -3.90 0.91 -2.31
C LEU A 22 -4.52 -0.38 -1.78
N LYS A 23 -4.15 -0.79 -0.57
CA LYS A 23 -4.81 -1.89 0.13
C LYS A 23 -6.01 -1.35 0.89
N VAL A 24 -7.19 -1.89 0.63
CA VAL A 24 -8.46 -1.51 1.26
C VAL A 24 -9.06 -2.72 1.95
N VAL A 25 -9.59 -2.52 3.15
CA VAL A 25 -10.30 -3.53 3.90
C VAL A 25 -11.66 -3.00 4.33
N ASP A 26 -12.68 -3.82 4.10
CA ASP A 26 -14.06 -3.57 4.50
C ASP A 26 -14.25 -3.94 5.98
N LYS A 27 -14.72 -2.97 6.77
CA LYS A 27 -14.98 -3.14 8.21
C LYS A 27 -16.19 -4.01 8.50
N PHE A 28 -17.19 -4.04 7.62
CA PHE A 28 -18.34 -4.92 7.78
C PHE A 28 -17.97 -6.39 7.53
N ALA A 29 -17.03 -6.65 6.63
CA ALA A 29 -16.44 -7.97 6.49
C ALA A 29 -15.69 -8.45 7.76
N PHE A 30 -15.32 -7.53 8.67
CA PHE A 30 -14.71 -7.86 9.97
C PHE A 30 -15.70 -8.21 11.08
N ARG A 31 -17.02 -8.07 10.90
CA ARG A 31 -17.98 -8.39 11.98
C ARG A 31 -17.89 -9.84 12.48
N PHE A 32 -17.28 -10.74 11.70
CA PHE A 32 -16.99 -12.12 12.10
C PHE A 32 -15.48 -12.40 12.26
N LYS A 33 -14.60 -11.40 12.12
CA LYS A 33 -13.14 -11.53 12.04
C LYS A 33 -12.41 -10.34 12.69
N LEU A 34 -12.62 -10.14 14.00
CA LEU A 34 -11.99 -9.08 14.80
C LEU A 34 -10.44 -9.11 14.73
N GLU A 35 -9.86 -10.28 14.49
CA GLU A 35 -8.42 -10.44 14.24
C GLU A 35 -7.95 -9.74 12.97
N ALA A 36 -8.77 -9.71 11.91
CA ALA A 36 -8.38 -9.14 10.65
C ALA A 36 -8.32 -7.60 10.71
N GLU A 37 -9.16 -6.96 11.53
CA GLU A 37 -9.07 -5.54 11.83
C GLU A 37 -7.81 -5.21 12.63
N ARG A 38 -7.49 -6.03 13.63
CA ARG A 38 -6.25 -5.90 14.42
C ARG A 38 -5.02 -6.05 13.54
N HIS A 39 -5.01 -7.02 12.63
CA HIS A 39 -3.92 -7.22 11.67
C HIS A 39 -3.80 -6.04 10.72
N ALA A 40 -4.90 -5.47 10.22
CA ALA A 40 -4.84 -4.26 9.39
C ALA A 40 -4.19 -3.08 10.12
N ARG A 41 -4.59 -2.82 11.37
CA ARG A 41 -3.96 -1.76 12.20
C ARG A 41 -2.49 -2.06 12.49
N TRP A 42 -2.14 -3.32 12.71
CA TRP A 42 -0.76 -3.72 12.94
C TRP A 42 0.11 -3.53 11.70
N GLU A 43 -0.38 -3.90 10.52
CA GLU A 43 0.30 -3.66 9.24
C GLU A 43 0.60 -2.17 9.04
N ILE A 44 -0.37 -1.29 9.27
CA ILE A 44 -0.17 0.17 9.15
C ILE A 44 0.88 0.66 10.15
N GLN A 45 0.81 0.25 11.41
CA GLN A 45 1.80 0.66 12.42
C GLN A 45 3.21 0.21 12.05
N VAL A 46 3.38 -1.03 11.59
CA VAL A 46 4.68 -1.58 11.19
C VAL A 46 5.23 -0.80 10.00
N LEU A 47 4.43 -0.61 8.94
CA LEU A 47 4.86 0.14 7.75
C LEU A 47 5.22 1.60 8.07
N THR A 48 4.46 2.24 8.96
CA THR A 48 4.73 3.61 9.42
C THR A 48 6.06 3.69 10.16
N ARG A 49 6.33 2.78 11.09
CA ARG A 49 7.62 2.73 11.81
C ARG A 49 8.80 2.44 10.89
N LEU A 50 8.63 1.52 9.95
CA LEU A 50 9.68 1.19 8.98
C LEU A 50 9.98 2.37 8.05
N SER A 51 8.97 3.17 7.68
CA SER A 51 9.19 4.37 6.87
C SER A 51 9.92 5.49 7.62
N SER A 52 9.77 5.59 8.95
CA SER A 52 10.36 6.68 9.74
C SER A 52 11.79 6.41 10.23
N LEU A 53 12.16 5.14 10.40
CA LEU A 53 13.46 4.77 10.99
C LEU A 53 14.64 4.83 10.00
N ASN A 54 14.39 4.60 8.70
CA ASN A 54 15.26 4.85 7.55
C ASN A 54 14.49 4.32 6.33
N PRO A 55 14.40 5.00 5.17
CA PRO A 55 13.79 4.40 3.99
C PRO A 55 14.63 3.20 3.51
N TYR A 56 14.24 2.00 3.95
CA TYR A 56 14.85 0.75 3.52
C TYR A 56 14.55 0.56 2.03
N PRO A 57 15.56 0.47 1.15
CA PRO A 57 15.36 0.48 -0.30
C PRO A 57 14.59 -0.75 -0.83
N PHE A 58 14.44 -1.79 -0.01
CA PHE A 58 13.79 -3.05 -0.38
C PHE A 58 12.42 -3.25 0.28
N LEU A 59 12.02 -2.35 1.19
CA LEU A 59 10.73 -2.44 1.88
C LEU A 59 9.80 -1.33 1.37
N PRO A 60 8.53 -1.64 1.12
CA PRO A 60 7.56 -0.61 0.75
C PRO A 60 7.39 0.37 1.92
N SER A 61 7.59 1.66 1.64
CA SER A 61 7.25 2.74 2.56
C SER A 61 5.75 3.02 2.51
N ILE A 62 5.13 3.37 3.64
CA ILE A 62 3.75 3.85 3.62
C ILE A 62 3.72 5.27 3.07
N MET A 63 2.89 5.51 2.07
CA MET A 63 2.67 6.85 1.51
C MET A 63 1.56 7.59 2.25
N GLY A 64 0.58 6.85 2.75
CA GLY A 64 -0.55 7.36 3.51
C GLY A 64 -1.48 6.25 3.95
N SER A 65 -2.38 6.58 4.86
CA SER A 65 -3.47 5.70 5.29
C SER A 65 -4.73 6.51 5.55
N PHE A 66 -5.88 5.85 5.49
CA PHE A 66 -7.16 6.43 5.83
C PHE A 66 -8.01 5.42 6.61
N GLU A 67 -8.92 5.96 7.39
CA GLU A 67 -9.92 5.19 8.11
C GLU A 67 -11.26 5.93 8.04
N SER A 68 -12.29 5.24 7.54
CA SER A 68 -13.68 5.69 7.55
C SER A 68 -14.53 4.71 8.36
N ASP A 69 -15.83 4.97 8.49
CA ASP A 69 -16.73 4.07 9.22
C ASP A 69 -16.82 2.68 8.57
N GLU A 70 -16.69 2.62 7.24
CA GLU A 70 -16.88 1.41 6.45
C GLU A 70 -15.57 0.77 6.00
N PHE A 71 -14.52 1.58 5.81
CA PHE A 71 -13.27 1.11 5.21
C PHE A 71 -12.05 1.54 6.00
N MET A 72 -11.00 0.75 5.85
CA MET A 72 -9.66 1.10 6.27
C MET A 72 -8.71 0.84 5.11
N GLY A 73 -7.77 1.74 4.85
CA GLY A 73 -6.82 1.51 3.78
C GLY A 73 -5.49 2.22 3.94
N TRP A 74 -4.48 1.72 3.22
CA TRP A 74 -3.14 2.28 3.20
C TRP A 74 -2.50 2.12 1.82
N ALA A 75 -1.74 3.15 1.44
CA ALA A 75 -1.06 3.25 0.16
C ALA A 75 0.44 2.96 0.32
N ILE A 76 0.99 2.21 -0.62
CA ILE A 76 2.42 1.92 -0.76
C ILE A 76 2.86 2.13 -2.22
N PRO A 77 4.15 2.39 -2.49
CA PRO A 77 4.68 2.47 -3.84
C PRO A 77 4.35 1.23 -4.65
N TYR A 78 3.87 1.40 -5.88
CA TYR A 78 3.74 0.30 -6.81
C TYR A 78 5.10 0.02 -7.46
N CYS A 79 5.57 -1.21 -7.33
CA CYS A 79 6.80 -1.65 -7.97
C CYS A 79 6.42 -2.57 -9.15
N PRO A 80 6.51 -2.11 -10.41
CA PRO A 80 6.22 -2.95 -11.56
C PRO A 80 7.28 -4.06 -11.66
N VAL A 81 6.84 -5.31 -11.54
CA VAL A 81 7.70 -6.51 -11.65
C VAL A 81 8.52 -6.55 -12.96
N PHE A 82 8.07 -5.83 -14.00
CA PHE A 82 8.73 -5.76 -15.31
C PHE A 82 10.06 -4.98 -15.34
N GLU A 83 10.33 -4.09 -14.37
CA GLU A 83 11.60 -3.33 -14.38
C GLU A 83 12.79 -4.15 -13.83
N VAL A 84 12.54 -5.09 -12.93
CA VAL A 84 13.60 -5.96 -12.38
C VAL A 84 14.19 -6.87 -13.46
N SER A 85 13.38 -7.35 -14.42
CA SER A 85 13.83 -8.20 -15.53
C SER A 85 14.51 -7.42 -16.67
N ARG A 86 14.24 -6.11 -16.83
CA ARG A 86 14.94 -5.25 -17.80
C ARG A 86 16.31 -4.79 -17.31
N ALA A 87 16.47 -4.53 -16.01
CA ALA A 87 17.77 -4.17 -15.44
C ALA A 87 18.78 -5.33 -15.50
N ALA A 88 18.31 -6.59 -15.41
CA ALA A 88 19.14 -7.78 -15.53
C ALA A 88 19.53 -8.13 -16.99
N SER A 89 19.05 -7.38 -17.99
CA SER A 89 19.29 -7.62 -19.42
C SER A 89 19.93 -6.44 -20.16
N ALA A 90 20.41 -5.42 -19.44
CA ALA A 90 21.25 -4.38 -20.02
C ALA A 90 22.71 -4.89 -20.15
N PRO A 91 23.36 -4.77 -21.33
CA PRO A 91 24.74 -5.17 -21.55
C PRO A 91 25.76 -4.25 -20.85
#